data_AF-A0AAU4L8B9-F1
#
_entry.id   AF-A0AAU4L8B9-F1
#
_cell.length_a   1.000
_cell.length_b   1.000
_cell.length_c   1.000
_cell.angle_alpha   90.00
_cell.angle_beta   90.00
_cell.angle_gamma   90.00
#
_symmetry.space_group_name_H-M   'P 1'
#
loop_
_entity.id
_entity.type
_entity.pdbx_description
1 polymer ?
#
loop_
_entity_poly.entity_id
_entity_poly.type
_entity_poly.pdbx_seq_one_letter_code
_entity_poly.pdbx_strand_id
1 'polypeptide(L)'
;MRTYIGSHEAVNTVEFEELALGFDELPAGIDRDLFRGPLKPESPDERAARLDVAREAIADLVEQGEGGDEVAAWDALYADALTRTVPFLRAARAAGRFARTGEAA
;
A
#
# COMPACT_ATOMS: atom_id res chain seq x y z
N MET A 1 -32.16 -14.61 -9.09
CA MET A 1 -31.61 -15.34 -7.94
C MET A 1 -30.83 -14.33 -7.12
N ARG A 2 -31.01 -14.28 -5.80
CA ARG A 2 -30.26 -13.35 -4.92
C ARG A 2 -29.05 -14.09 -4.37
N THR A 3 -27.89 -13.44 -4.38
CA THR A 3 -26.62 -14.04 -3.98
C THR A 3 -26.09 -13.32 -2.75
N TYR A 4 -25.68 -14.08 -1.74
CA TYR A 4 -25.27 -13.56 -0.44
C TYR A 4 -23.91 -14.12 -0.04
N ILE A 5 -23.11 -13.29 0.64
CA ILE A 5 -21.90 -13.70 1.34
C ILE A 5 -21.98 -13.18 2.79
N GLY A 6 -22.06 -14.11 3.74
CA GLY A 6 -22.40 -13.76 5.13
C GLY A 6 -23.78 -13.10 5.22
N SER A 7 -23.81 -11.85 5.68
CA SER A 7 -25.03 -11.03 5.78
C SER A 7 -25.19 -9.99 4.67
N HIS A 8 -24.31 -9.97 3.67
CA HIS A 8 -24.30 -8.97 2.60
C HIS A 8 -24.86 -9.56 1.29
N GLU A 9 -25.74 -8.81 0.62
CA GLU A 9 -26.29 -9.15 -0.70
C GLU A 9 -25.36 -8.60 -1.78
N ALA A 10 -24.90 -9.45 -2.71
CA ALA A 10 -24.17 -8.99 -3.88
C ALA A 10 -25.17 -8.61 -4.98
N VAL A 11 -25.18 -7.33 -5.36
CA VAL A 11 -26.07 -6.74 -6.37
C VAL A 11 -25.54 -6.99 -7.79
N ASN A 12 -24.22 -7.21 -7.94
CA ASN A 12 -23.59 -7.56 -9.20
C ASN A 12 -22.42 -8.56 -9.02
N THR A 13 -21.87 -9.05 -10.14
CA THR A 13 -20.79 -10.05 -10.13
C THR A 13 -19.48 -9.53 -9.55
N VAL A 14 -19.15 -8.25 -9.76
CA VAL A 14 -17.93 -7.63 -9.23
C VAL A 14 -18.02 -7.56 -7.70
N GLU A 15 -19.14 -7.08 -7.18
CA GLU A 15 -19.41 -7.00 -5.74
C GLU A 15 -19.41 -8.39 -5.08
N PHE A 16 -19.88 -9.42 -5.79
CA PHE A 16 -19.79 -10.80 -5.32
C PHE A 16 -18.34 -11.27 -5.17
N GLU A 17 -17.48 -10.99 -6.15
CA GLU A 17 -16.05 -11.34 -6.11
C GLU A 17 -15.32 -10.57 -5.01
N GLU A 18 -15.63 -9.28 -4.83
CA GLU A 18 -15.10 -8.44 -3.76
C GLU A 18 -15.43 -9.00 -2.38
N LEU A 19 -16.72 -9.31 -2.15
CA LEU A 19 -17.19 -9.90 -0.90
C LEU A 19 -16.63 -11.31 -0.66
N ALA A 20 -16.42 -12.11 -1.71
CA ALA A 20 -15.90 -13.48 -1.61
C ALA A 20 -14.41 -13.52 -1.28
N LEU A 21 -13.65 -12.57 -1.83
CA LEU A 21 -12.20 -12.50 -1.72
C LEU A 21 -11.75 -11.61 -0.56
N GLY A 22 -12.68 -10.87 0.06
CA GLY A 22 -12.42 -10.01 1.21
C GLY A 22 -11.66 -8.75 0.83
N PHE A 23 -11.90 -8.20 -0.36
CA PHE A 23 -11.32 -6.94 -0.77
C PHE A 23 -12.00 -5.80 0.02
N ASP A 24 -11.24 -5.12 0.87
CA ASP A 24 -11.67 -3.86 1.47
C ASP A 24 -11.61 -2.76 0.39
N GLU A 25 -12.65 -1.94 0.28
CA GLU A 25 -12.65 -0.77 -0.59
C GLU A 25 -11.49 0.15 -0.21
N LEU A 26 -10.48 0.25 -1.08
CA LEU A 26 -9.34 1.12 -0.85
C LEU A 26 -9.79 2.58 -0.92
N PRO A 27 -9.28 3.46 -0.05
CA PRO A 27 -9.59 4.88 -0.13
C PRO A 27 -9.20 5.44 -1.50
N ALA A 28 -10.06 6.28 -2.06
CA ALA A 28 -9.82 6.91 -3.35
C ALA A 28 -8.47 7.67 -3.37
N GLY A 29 -7.69 7.45 -4.43
CA GLY A 29 -6.38 8.08 -4.66
C GLY A 29 -5.22 7.10 -4.62
N ILE A 30 -4.00 7.63 -4.55
CA ILE A 30 -2.78 6.82 -4.61
C ILE A 30 -2.60 5.98 -3.34
N ASP A 31 -2.18 4.72 -3.49
CA ASP A 31 -1.80 3.88 -2.35
C ASP A 31 -0.51 4.40 -1.70
N ARG A 32 -0.64 5.06 -0.57
CA ARG A 32 0.49 5.65 0.14
C ARG A 32 1.44 4.58 0.71
N ASP A 33 0.93 3.41 1.10
CA ASP A 33 1.72 2.34 1.70
C ASP A 33 2.58 1.61 0.67
N LEU A 34 2.13 1.55 -0.59
CA LEU A 34 2.95 1.10 -1.71
C LEU A 34 4.25 1.91 -1.81
N PHE A 35 4.14 3.25 -1.82
CA PHE A 35 5.29 4.14 -2.04
C PHE A 35 6.13 4.38 -0.79
N ARG A 36 5.49 4.71 0.34
CA ARG A 36 6.22 5.00 1.60
C ARG A 36 6.70 3.73 2.29
N GLY A 37 6.05 2.60 2.03
CA GLY A 37 6.18 1.36 2.80
C GLY A 37 5.16 1.28 3.94
N PRO A 38 4.77 0.06 4.35
CA PRO A 38 3.80 -0.13 5.42
C PRO A 38 4.34 0.37 6.76
N LEU A 39 3.43 0.76 7.66
CA LEU A 39 3.79 1.14 9.05
C LEU A 39 4.19 -0.06 9.93
N LYS A 40 4.03 -1.29 9.42
CA LYS A 40 4.43 -2.56 10.05
C LYS A 40 5.78 -3.03 9.52
N PRO A 41 6.50 -3.91 10.25
CA PRO A 41 7.72 -4.52 9.72
C PRO A 41 7.45 -5.27 8.42
N GLU A 42 8.28 -5.00 7.40
CA GLU A 42 8.35 -5.74 6.15
C GLU A 42 9.67 -6.53 6.09
N SER A 43 9.62 -7.74 5.55
CA SER A 43 10.82 -8.53 5.24
C SER A 43 11.60 -7.91 4.08
N PRO A 44 12.89 -8.25 3.90
CA PRO A 44 13.67 -7.76 2.77
C PRO A 44 13.06 -8.09 1.41
N ASP A 45 12.46 -9.27 1.25
CA ASP A 45 11.85 -9.72 -0.01
C ASP A 45 10.53 -9.01 -0.29
N GLU A 46 9.67 -8.85 0.74
CA GLU A 46 8.45 -8.04 0.62
C GLU A 46 8.78 -6.59 0.26
N ARG A 47 9.82 -6.04 0.88
CA ARG A 47 10.33 -4.70 0.55
C ARG A 47 10.82 -4.62 -0.89
N ALA A 48 11.55 -5.62 -1.36
CA ALA A 48 12.06 -5.63 -2.73
C ALA A 48 10.91 -5.68 -3.75
N ALA A 49 9.93 -6.57 -3.53
CA ALA A 49 8.74 -6.68 -4.35
C ALA A 49 7.93 -5.38 -4.36
N ARG A 50 7.68 -4.79 -3.18
CA ARG A 50 6.98 -3.51 -3.07
C ARG A 50 7.70 -2.39 -3.82
N LEU A 51 9.02 -2.30 -3.70
CA LEU A 51 9.81 -1.28 -4.39
C LEU A 51 9.86 -1.50 -5.90
N ASP A 52 9.72 -2.74 -6.38
CA ASP A 52 9.62 -3.05 -7.81
C ASP A 52 8.30 -2.52 -8.37
N VAL A 53 7.20 -2.90 -7.75
CA VAL A 53 5.85 -2.43 -8.11
C VAL A 53 5.73 -0.90 -7.98
N ALA A 54 6.31 -0.30 -6.94
CA ALA A 54 6.29 1.15 -6.77
C ALA A 54 7.01 1.90 -7.90
N ARG A 55 8.08 1.32 -8.48
CA ARG A 55 8.78 1.93 -9.61
C ARG A 55 7.98 1.83 -10.90
N GLU A 56 7.37 0.68 -11.15
CA GLU A 56 6.49 0.46 -12.30
C GLU A 56 5.29 1.42 -12.24
N ALA A 57 4.62 1.51 -11.10
CA ALA A 57 3.48 2.43 -10.91
C ALA A 57 3.86 3.90 -11.12
N ILE A 58 5.05 4.34 -10.68
CA ILE A 58 5.53 5.70 -10.96
C ILE A 58 5.79 5.90 -12.46
N ALA A 59 6.36 4.91 -13.14
CA ALA A 59 6.60 4.99 -14.58
C ALA A 59 5.30 5.13 -15.37
N ASP A 60 4.28 4.35 -15.01
CA ASP A 60 2.94 4.42 -15.62
C ASP A 60 2.30 5.80 -15.40
N LEU A 61 2.39 6.35 -14.18
CA LEU A 61 1.87 7.69 -13.87
C LEU A 61 2.62 8.78 -14.65
N VAL A 62 3.93 8.63 -14.85
CA VAL A 62 4.72 9.55 -15.68
C VAL A 62 4.28 9.47 -17.14
N GLU A 63 4.10 8.26 -17.70
CA GLU A 63 3.63 8.07 -19.08
C GLU A 63 2.23 8.70 -19.29
N GLN A 64 1.33 8.52 -18.32
CA GLN A 64 0.01 9.16 -18.34
C GLN A 64 0.11 10.69 -18.29
N GLY A 65 1.01 11.21 -17.45
CA GLY A 65 1.30 12.64 -17.36
C GLY A 65 1.85 13.22 -18.68
N GLU A 66 2.77 12.50 -19.33
CA GLU A 66 3.29 12.84 -20.65
C GLU A 66 2.19 12.78 -21.73
N GLY A 67 1.21 11.89 -21.55
CA GLY A 67 -0.02 11.78 -22.35
C GLY A 67 -1.03 12.90 -22.13
N GLY A 68 -0.79 13.81 -21.17
CA GLY A 68 -1.62 14.98 -20.89
C GLY A 68 -2.55 14.85 -19.67
N ASP A 69 -2.42 13.79 -18.89
CA ASP A 69 -3.13 13.67 -17.61
C ASP A 69 -2.40 14.45 -16.51
N GLU A 70 -2.87 15.68 -16.25
CA GLU A 70 -2.26 16.55 -15.24
C GLU A 70 -2.35 15.95 -13.82
N VAL A 71 -3.41 15.19 -13.51
CA VAL A 71 -3.55 14.54 -12.20
C VAL A 71 -2.52 13.45 -12.05
N ALA A 72 -2.33 12.61 -13.08
CA ALA A 72 -1.30 11.58 -13.08
C ALA A 72 0.12 12.18 -12.93
N ALA A 73 0.38 13.33 -13.55
CA ALA A 73 1.66 14.03 -13.39
C ALA A 73 1.89 14.49 -11.93
N TRP A 74 0.86 15.03 -11.27
CA TRP A 74 0.94 15.40 -9.86
C TRP A 74 1.08 14.18 -8.94
N ASP A 75 0.37 13.10 -9.26
CA ASP A 75 0.44 11.84 -8.53
C ASP A 75 1.82 11.19 -8.67
N ALA A 76 2.45 11.24 -9.85
CA ALA A 76 3.81 10.77 -10.05
C ALA A 76 4.82 11.51 -9.15
N LEU A 77 4.73 12.84 -9.10
CA LEU A 77 5.56 13.67 -8.24
C LEU A 77 5.33 13.35 -6.76
N TYR A 78 4.08 13.16 -6.36
CA TYR A 78 3.73 12.83 -4.98
C TYR A 78 4.19 11.42 -4.59
N ALA A 79 3.99 10.42 -5.46
CA ALA A 79 4.44 9.05 -5.29
C ALA A 79 5.96 8.97 -5.17
N ASP A 80 6.71 9.61 -6.07
CA ASP A 80 8.17 9.70 -5.99
C ASP A 80 8.62 10.37 -4.69
N ALA A 81 7.98 11.46 -4.27
CA ALA A 81 8.25 12.09 -2.98
C ALA A 81 8.01 11.13 -1.81
N LEU A 82 6.94 10.32 -1.84
CA LEU A 82 6.65 9.30 -0.83
C LEU A 82 7.73 8.22 -0.76
N THR A 83 8.31 7.78 -1.89
CA THR A 83 9.41 6.79 -1.86
C THR A 83 10.66 7.29 -1.12
N ARG A 84 10.84 8.61 -1.09
CA ARG A 84 11.94 9.29 -0.38
C ARG A 84 11.58 9.62 1.06
N THR A 85 10.29 9.59 1.42
CA THR A 85 9.90 9.67 2.82
C THR A 85 10.40 8.41 3.52
N VAL A 86 11.17 8.60 4.58
CA VAL A 86 11.52 7.49 5.47
C VAL A 86 10.26 7.23 6.29
N PRO A 87 9.49 6.15 6.04
CA PRO A 87 8.15 5.95 6.61
C PRO A 87 8.28 6.07 8.12
N PHE A 88 7.79 7.17 8.64
CA PHE A 88 8.20 7.82 9.90
C PHE A 88 9.17 7.04 10.81
N LEU A 89 10.42 6.99 10.37
CA LEU A 89 11.55 6.29 11.00
C LEU A 89 11.29 4.77 11.12
N ARG A 90 12.24 3.85 11.26
CA ARG A 90 12.69 3.40 12.60
C ARG A 90 11.57 3.19 13.67
N ALA A 91 10.28 3.27 13.34
CA ALA A 91 9.07 3.18 14.15
C ALA A 91 9.01 1.83 14.89
N ALA A 92 9.85 0.89 14.48
CA ALA A 92 10.17 -0.29 15.26
C ALA A 92 11.66 -0.71 15.24
N ARG A 93 12.62 0.18 14.95
CA ARG A 93 13.91 0.07 15.70
C ARG A 93 13.64 0.21 17.22
N ALA A 94 12.47 0.80 17.54
CA ALA A 94 11.82 1.04 18.83
C ALA A 94 11.05 -0.14 19.46
N ALA A 95 10.83 -1.29 18.82
CA ALA A 95 10.19 -2.42 19.52
C ALA A 95 11.21 -3.42 20.13
N GLY A 96 12.42 -3.56 19.56
CA GLY A 96 13.27 -4.75 19.78
C GLY A 96 14.60 -4.59 20.53
N ARG A 97 14.97 -3.39 21.00
CA ARG A 97 16.20 -3.21 21.83
C ARG A 97 15.95 -3.05 23.34
N PHE A 98 14.75 -2.64 23.77
CA PHE A 98 14.39 -2.50 25.20
C PHE A 98 13.88 -3.79 25.86
N ALA A 99 13.72 -4.89 25.11
CA ALA A 99 13.19 -6.15 25.66
C ALA A 99 14.26 -7.15 26.14
N ARG A 100 15.57 -6.85 26.10
CA ARG A 100 16.62 -7.88 26.32
C ARG A 100 17.90 -7.52 27.11
N THR A 101 17.96 -6.42 27.87
CA THR A 101 19.08 -6.18 28.81
C THR A 101 18.60 -5.57 30.13
N GLY A 102 17.98 -6.40 30.98
CA GLY A 102 17.59 -5.97 32.33
C GLY A 102 16.97 -7.04 33.24
N GLU A 103 17.00 -8.33 32.90
CA GLU A 103 16.55 -9.37 33.82
C GLU A 103 17.53 -10.56 33.79
N ALA A 104 18.50 -10.53 34.71
CA ALA A 104 19.24 -11.68 35.16
C ALA A 104 19.69 -11.45 36.61
N ALA A 105 18.92 -12.07 37.51
CA ALA A 105 19.18 -12.59 38.87
C ALA A 105 20.36 -12.04 39.69
#